data_AF-A0A534YVK7-F1
#
_entry.id   AF-A0A534YVK7-F1
#
_cell.length_a   1.000
_cell.length_b   1.000
_cell.length_c   1.000
_cell.angle_alpha   90.00
_cell.angle_beta   90.00
_cell.angle_gamma   90.00
#
_symmetry.space_group_name_H-M   'P 1'
#
loop_
_entity.id
_entity.type
_entity.pdbx_description
1 polymer ?
#
loop_
_entity_poly.entity_id
_entity_poly.type
_entity_poly.pdbx_seq_one_letter_code
_entity_poly.pdbx_strand_id
1 'polypeptide(L)'
;MESTLSVPPPKHVPIRERVSAGIAAFRFSRQERRALREHGFALQKLGESLGSRDDLAERLSESLHEVGERRSKCDAITSSLGRSLDDDRADYAEVPALVRPLVILRGLAHRGVLRARLYRARKELSVAWERLGGDALDDDSSLTVPAAELARAARAAALRACEDRDRVLAPYGGAALPPGMARGAREARHLTKSVAKEVRGALVPRLPAVAGMGVGWWVANTFTDSSFSATLHSLGLGSGPRYAVTTEQYQLMHFWMPIAAAATCSYLGSRLGALIRARYQPGSAAKK
;
A
#
# COMPACT_ATOMS: atom_id res chain seq x y z
N MET A 1 9.50 49.96 -33.17
CA MET A 1 9.58 50.58 -31.84
C MET A 1 8.64 49.82 -30.93
N GLU A 2 9.18 48.80 -30.25
CA GLU A 2 8.45 47.92 -29.33
C GLU A 2 8.30 48.63 -27.98
N SER A 3 7.07 48.77 -27.52
CA SER A 3 6.76 49.32 -26.21
C SER A 3 6.80 48.17 -25.20
N THR A 4 7.92 48.05 -24.50
CA THR A 4 8.07 47.12 -23.37
C THR A 4 7.18 47.58 -22.22
N LEU A 5 5.99 46.97 -22.12
CA LEU A 5 5.12 47.04 -20.96
C LEU A 5 5.90 46.59 -19.72
N SER A 6 6.33 47.57 -18.93
CA SER A 6 6.92 47.40 -17.61
C SER A 6 5.90 46.72 -16.71
N VAL A 7 6.05 45.40 -16.53
CA VAL A 7 5.33 44.65 -15.50
C VAL A 7 5.82 45.16 -14.15
N PRO A 8 4.94 45.67 -13.27
CA PRO A 8 5.36 46.19 -11.98
C PRO A 8 6.02 45.09 -11.13
N PRO A 9 7.03 45.42 -10.31
CA PRO A 9 7.70 44.43 -9.48
C PRO A 9 6.69 43.77 -8.53
N PRO A 10 6.75 42.44 -8.35
CA PRO A 10 5.80 41.72 -7.51
C PRO A 10 5.90 42.23 -6.08
N LYS A 11 4.77 42.70 -5.54
CA LYS A 11 4.64 43.08 -4.12
C LYS A 11 5.20 41.95 -3.24
N HIS A 12 6.04 42.28 -2.26
CA HIS A 12 6.57 41.33 -1.29
C HIS A 12 5.43 40.72 -0.47
N VAL A 13 4.91 39.58 -0.90
CA VAL A 13 3.89 38.83 -0.15
C VAL A 13 4.55 38.12 1.04
N PRO A 14 4.04 38.28 2.27
CA PRO A 14 4.65 37.70 3.46
C PRO A 14 4.71 36.17 3.39
N ILE A 15 5.81 35.59 3.87
CA ILE A 15 6.07 34.14 3.85
C ILE A 15 4.92 33.34 4.48
N ARG A 16 4.25 33.89 5.50
CA ARG A 16 3.12 33.28 6.18
C ARG A 16 1.93 33.01 5.24
N GLU A 17 1.63 33.93 4.33
CA GLU A 17 0.53 33.80 3.35
C GLU A 17 0.88 32.77 2.25
N ARG A 18 2.16 32.70 1.87
CA ARG A 18 2.65 31.64 0.96
C ARG A 18 2.57 30.25 1.58
N VAL A 19 2.90 30.13 2.88
CA VAL A 19 2.79 28.87 3.61
C VAL A 19 1.34 28.45 3.77
N SER A 20 0.42 29.36 4.11
CA SER A 20 -1.00 29.03 4.23
C SER A 20 -1.61 28.62 2.87
N ALA A 21 -1.25 29.32 1.79
CA ALA A 21 -1.61 28.93 0.43
C ALA A 21 -1.06 27.54 0.05
N GLY A 22 0.16 27.21 0.48
CA GLY A 22 0.76 25.89 0.29
C GLY A 22 0.02 24.77 1.02
N ILE A 23 -0.38 25.02 2.28
CA ILE A 23 -1.18 24.07 3.06
C ILE A 23 -2.56 23.87 2.43
N ALA A 24 -3.21 24.96 1.99
CA ALA A 24 -4.49 24.90 1.31
C ALA A 24 -4.40 24.14 -0.03
N ALA A 25 -3.40 24.44 -0.86
CA ALA A 25 -3.14 23.72 -2.11
C ALA A 25 -2.85 22.24 -1.89
N PHE A 26 -2.12 21.88 -0.84
CA PHE A 26 -1.90 20.49 -0.46
C PHE A 26 -3.19 19.79 -0.06
N ARG A 27 -4.06 20.46 0.71
CA ARG A 27 -5.38 19.94 1.09
C ARG A 27 -6.25 19.69 -0.15
N PHE A 28 -6.29 20.65 -1.08
CA PHE A 28 -7.04 20.50 -2.34
C PHE A 28 -6.46 19.38 -3.22
N SER A 29 -5.14 19.22 -3.32
CA SER A 29 -4.54 18.08 -4.01
C SER A 29 -4.89 16.74 -3.36
N ARG A 30 -5.01 16.69 -2.03
CA ARG A 30 -5.47 15.48 -1.33
C ARG A 30 -6.95 15.19 -1.61
N GLN A 31 -7.80 16.22 -1.67
CA GLN A 31 -9.21 16.09 -2.04
C GLN A 31 -9.37 15.64 -3.49
N GLU A 32 -8.65 16.25 -4.42
CA GLU A 32 -8.57 15.86 -5.83
C GLU A 32 -8.18 14.38 -5.98
N ARG A 33 -7.09 13.94 -5.33
CA ARG A 33 -6.66 12.54 -5.35
C ARG A 33 -7.68 11.59 -4.75
N ARG A 34 -8.43 12.03 -3.73
CA ARG A 34 -9.50 11.22 -3.13
C ARG A 34 -10.68 11.11 -4.09
N ALA A 35 -11.12 12.22 -4.66
CA ALA A 35 -12.21 12.27 -5.62
C ALA A 35 -11.90 11.45 -6.89
N LEU A 36 -10.66 11.47 -7.39
CA LEU A 36 -10.25 10.63 -8.52
C LEU A 36 -10.26 9.14 -8.19
N ARG A 37 -9.95 8.75 -6.95
CA ARG A 37 -10.06 7.35 -6.51
C ARG A 37 -11.53 6.93 -6.40
N GLU A 38 -12.37 7.81 -5.86
CA GLU A 38 -13.82 7.58 -5.76
C GLU A 38 -14.45 7.49 -7.16
N HIS A 39 -13.99 8.31 -8.11
CA HIS A 39 -14.38 8.24 -9.52
C HIS A 39 -14.01 6.90 -10.16
N GLY A 40 -12.74 6.48 -10.07
CA GLY A 40 -12.30 5.19 -10.63
C GLY A 40 -13.04 4.00 -10.00
N PHE A 41 -13.31 4.06 -8.70
CA PHE A 41 -14.12 3.04 -8.02
C PHE A 41 -15.58 3.03 -8.49
N ALA A 42 -16.19 4.20 -8.68
CA ALA A 42 -17.55 4.31 -9.19
C ALA A 42 -17.66 3.80 -10.63
N LEU A 43 -16.69 4.11 -11.50
CA LEU A 43 -16.60 3.56 -12.85
C LEU A 43 -16.42 2.05 -12.85
N GLN A 44 -15.55 1.52 -11.99
CA GLN A 44 -15.40 0.08 -11.84
C GLN A 44 -16.74 -0.58 -11.46
N LYS A 45 -17.47 0.00 -10.49
CA LYS A 45 -18.78 -0.51 -10.06
C LYS A 45 -19.83 -0.42 -11.16
N LEU A 46 -19.81 0.66 -11.94
CA LEU A 46 -20.65 0.82 -13.12
C LEU A 46 -20.36 -0.29 -14.13
N GLY A 47 -19.09 -0.47 -14.51
CA GLY A 47 -18.66 -1.55 -15.41
C GLY A 47 -19.11 -2.93 -14.92
N GLU A 48 -18.90 -3.25 -13.64
CA GLU A 48 -19.37 -4.51 -13.04
C GLU A 48 -20.88 -4.72 -13.21
N SER A 49 -21.69 -3.66 -13.03
CA SER A 49 -23.15 -3.73 -13.19
C SER A 49 -23.59 -3.84 -14.65
N LEU A 50 -22.81 -3.28 -15.58
CA LEU A 50 -23.05 -3.34 -17.02
C LEU A 50 -22.68 -4.71 -17.59
N GLY A 51 -21.63 -5.35 -17.07
CA GLY A 51 -21.23 -6.69 -17.49
C GLY A 51 -22.27 -7.78 -17.23
N SER A 52 -23.33 -7.50 -16.48
CA SER A 52 -24.48 -8.38 -16.27
C SER A 52 -25.70 -8.03 -17.12
N ARG A 53 -25.62 -7.02 -17.99
CA ARG A 53 -26.73 -6.56 -18.81
C ARG A 53 -26.53 -6.91 -20.28
N ASP A 54 -27.51 -7.58 -20.86
CA ASP A 54 -27.46 -8.06 -22.24
C ASP A 54 -27.83 -6.97 -23.28
N ASP A 55 -28.53 -5.92 -22.86
CA ASP A 55 -29.01 -4.82 -23.73
C ASP A 55 -27.89 -3.95 -24.31
N LEU A 56 -26.75 -3.88 -23.63
CA LEU A 56 -25.58 -3.08 -24.01
C LEU A 56 -24.45 -3.93 -24.62
N ALA A 57 -24.68 -5.24 -24.76
CA ALA A 57 -23.66 -6.20 -25.17
C ALA A 57 -23.13 -5.96 -26.59
N GLU A 58 -23.98 -5.55 -27.53
CA GLU A 58 -23.55 -5.28 -28.91
C GLU A 58 -22.65 -4.04 -29.02
N ARG A 59 -23.00 -2.97 -28.29
CA ARG A 59 -22.29 -1.67 -28.34
C ARG A 59 -20.96 -1.72 -27.61
N LEU A 60 -20.92 -2.40 -26.46
CA LEU A 60 -19.74 -2.54 -25.61
C LEU A 60 -19.04 -3.90 -25.82
N SER A 61 -19.25 -4.54 -26.97
CA SER A 61 -18.77 -5.89 -27.24
C SER A 61 -17.25 -6.04 -27.10
N GLU A 62 -16.47 -5.06 -27.56
CA GLU A 62 -15.01 -5.06 -27.46
C GLU A 62 -14.52 -4.98 -26.00
N SER A 63 -15.07 -4.04 -25.22
CA SER A 63 -14.69 -3.84 -23.81
C SER A 63 -15.19 -4.98 -22.92
N LEU A 64 -16.37 -5.54 -23.20
CA LEU A 64 -16.86 -6.77 -22.56
C LEU A 64 -15.99 -7.99 -22.89
N HIS A 65 -15.50 -8.10 -24.13
CA HIS A 65 -14.57 -9.15 -24.52
C HIS A 65 -13.24 -9.04 -23.75
N GLU A 66 -12.66 -7.83 -23.65
CA GLU A 66 -11.46 -7.59 -22.84
C GLU A 66 -11.68 -8.02 -21.39
N VAL A 67 -12.79 -7.61 -20.76
CA VAL A 67 -13.14 -7.99 -19.40
C VAL A 67 -13.25 -9.51 -19.24
N GLY A 68 -13.90 -10.18 -20.20
CA GLY A 68 -14.03 -11.64 -20.23
C GLY A 68 -12.68 -12.35 -20.28
N GLU A 69 -11.76 -11.88 -21.11
CA GLU A 69 -10.40 -12.41 -21.21
C GLU A 69 -9.64 -12.25 -19.87
N ARG A 70 -9.73 -11.07 -19.25
CA ARG A 70 -9.07 -10.79 -17.95
C ARG A 70 -9.66 -11.61 -16.82
N ARG A 71 -10.98 -11.83 -16.82
CA ARG A 71 -11.67 -12.68 -15.84
C ARG A 71 -11.23 -14.13 -15.98
N SER A 72 -11.20 -14.66 -17.21
CA SER A 72 -10.71 -16.01 -17.49
C SER A 72 -9.27 -16.23 -17.02
N LYS A 73 -8.38 -15.23 -17.22
CA LYS A 73 -7.01 -15.26 -16.66
C LYS A 73 -7.01 -15.33 -15.12
N CYS A 74 -7.86 -14.56 -14.44
CA CYS A 74 -7.98 -14.61 -12.98
C CYS A 74 -8.46 -15.98 -12.49
N ASP A 75 -9.45 -16.55 -13.19
CA ASP A 75 -10.03 -17.85 -12.85
C ASP A 75 -8.99 -18.96 -13.05
N ALA A 76 -8.26 -18.95 -14.17
CA ALA A 76 -7.17 -19.91 -14.43
C ALA A 76 -6.07 -19.88 -13.35
N ILE A 77 -5.67 -18.69 -12.88
CA ILE A 77 -4.69 -18.55 -11.79
C ILE A 77 -5.29 -19.05 -10.46
N THR A 78 -6.57 -18.79 -10.21
CA THR A 78 -7.26 -19.24 -8.99
C THR A 78 -7.38 -20.76 -8.96
N SER A 79 -7.73 -21.39 -10.08
CA SER A 79 -7.74 -22.85 -10.23
C SER A 79 -6.33 -23.45 -10.07
N SER A 80 -5.29 -22.76 -10.55
CA SER A 80 -3.90 -23.19 -10.35
C SER A 80 -3.46 -23.09 -8.89
N LEU A 81 -3.90 -22.05 -8.16
CA LEU A 81 -3.69 -21.92 -6.72
C LEU A 81 -4.38 -23.04 -5.94
N GLY A 82 -5.58 -23.45 -6.36
CA GLY A 82 -6.30 -24.57 -5.77
C GLY A 82 -5.53 -25.88 -5.92
N ARG A 83 -5.09 -26.19 -7.15
CA ARG A 83 -4.35 -27.43 -7.46
C ARG A 83 -2.95 -27.50 -6.84
N SER A 84 -2.25 -26.37 -6.74
CA SER A 84 -0.87 -26.33 -6.23
C SER A 84 -0.69 -26.96 -4.84
N LEU A 85 -1.71 -26.89 -3.98
CA LEU A 85 -1.60 -27.49 -2.64
C LEU A 85 -1.75 -29.01 -2.67
N ASP A 86 -2.54 -29.54 -3.60
CA ASP A 86 -2.70 -30.98 -3.79
C ASP A 86 -1.47 -31.58 -4.47
N ASP A 87 -0.87 -30.88 -5.44
CA ASP A 87 0.42 -31.25 -6.03
C ASP A 87 1.53 -31.33 -4.96
N ASP A 88 1.62 -30.32 -4.08
CA ASP A 88 2.61 -30.35 -3.00
C ASP A 88 2.34 -31.46 -1.98
N ARG A 89 1.07 -31.86 -1.77
CA ARG A 89 0.70 -32.97 -0.88
C ARG A 89 1.12 -34.31 -1.46
N ALA A 90 0.92 -34.51 -2.76
CA ALA A 90 1.39 -35.69 -3.47
C ALA A 90 2.91 -35.81 -3.36
N ASP A 91 3.64 -34.75 -3.71
CA ASP A 91 5.10 -34.72 -3.61
C ASP A 91 5.58 -34.98 -2.17
N TYR A 92 4.93 -34.36 -1.17
CA TYR A 92 5.28 -34.50 0.24
C TYR A 92 5.12 -35.94 0.77
N ALA A 93 4.17 -36.70 0.23
CA ALA A 93 3.93 -38.09 0.60
C ALA A 93 5.03 -39.03 0.03
N GLU A 94 5.53 -38.73 -1.16
CA GLU A 94 6.51 -39.56 -1.88
C GLU A 94 7.96 -39.30 -1.43
N VAL A 95 8.28 -38.09 -0.96
CA VAL A 95 9.66 -37.73 -0.60
C VAL A 95 10.08 -38.18 0.81
N PRO A 96 11.37 -38.51 1.01
CA PRO A 96 11.96 -38.77 2.32
C PRO A 96 11.81 -37.59 3.29
N ALA A 97 11.79 -37.88 4.60
CA ALA A 97 11.54 -36.88 5.64
C ALA A 97 12.50 -35.67 5.62
N LEU A 98 13.77 -35.89 5.24
CA LEU A 98 14.78 -34.84 5.12
C LEU A 98 14.50 -33.86 3.97
N VAL A 99 13.78 -34.28 2.93
CA VAL A 99 13.49 -33.48 1.73
C VAL A 99 12.16 -32.73 1.84
N ARG A 100 11.25 -33.16 2.73
CA ARG A 100 9.95 -32.53 2.98
C ARG A 100 9.98 -31.01 3.21
N PRO A 101 10.95 -30.43 3.96
CA PRO A 101 11.05 -28.98 4.09
C PRO A 101 11.26 -28.27 2.75
N LEU A 102 12.00 -28.87 1.81
CA LEU A 102 12.22 -28.31 0.47
C LEU A 102 10.93 -28.29 -0.35
N VAL A 103 10.11 -29.34 -0.27
CA VAL A 103 8.77 -29.38 -0.91
C VAL A 103 7.88 -28.26 -0.36
N ILE A 104 7.87 -28.05 0.97
CA ILE A 104 7.12 -26.97 1.60
C ILE A 104 7.60 -25.59 1.10
N LEU A 105 8.92 -25.37 1.07
CA LEU A 105 9.50 -24.10 0.62
C LEU A 105 9.18 -23.84 -0.86
N ARG A 106 9.31 -24.85 -1.73
CA ARG A 106 8.92 -24.80 -3.14
C ARG A 106 7.45 -24.40 -3.29
N GLY A 107 6.56 -25.09 -2.57
CA GLY A 107 5.13 -24.81 -2.58
C GLY A 107 4.76 -23.40 -2.09
N LEU A 108 5.43 -22.92 -1.04
CA LEU A 108 5.26 -21.54 -0.55
C LEU A 108 5.73 -20.50 -1.57
N ALA A 109 6.91 -20.69 -2.17
CA ALA A 109 7.42 -19.80 -3.20
C ALA A 109 6.49 -19.79 -4.43
N HIS A 110 6.06 -20.96 -4.91
CA HIS A 110 5.15 -21.10 -6.04
C HIS A 110 3.81 -20.39 -5.79
N ARG A 111 3.16 -20.64 -4.63
CA ARG A 111 1.94 -19.93 -4.24
C ARG A 111 2.16 -18.43 -4.06
N GLY A 112 3.33 -18.00 -3.58
CA GLY A 112 3.71 -16.59 -3.52
C GLY A 112 3.71 -15.94 -4.90
N VAL A 113 4.32 -16.60 -5.89
CA VAL A 113 4.33 -16.15 -7.29
C VAL A 113 2.91 -16.14 -7.86
N LEU A 114 2.13 -17.20 -7.66
CA LEU A 114 0.75 -17.26 -8.13
C LEU A 114 -0.13 -16.16 -7.50
N ARG A 115 0.02 -15.86 -6.21
CA ARG A 115 -0.68 -14.76 -5.55
C ARG A 115 -0.28 -13.40 -6.11
N ALA A 116 1.01 -13.20 -6.39
CA ALA A 116 1.49 -11.97 -7.02
C ALA A 116 0.91 -11.82 -8.44
N ARG A 117 0.84 -12.91 -9.21
CA ARG A 117 0.20 -12.94 -10.53
C ARG A 117 -1.30 -12.67 -10.43
N LEU A 118 -2.01 -13.30 -9.49
CA LEU A 118 -3.43 -13.07 -9.24
C LEU A 118 -3.70 -11.62 -8.86
N TYR A 119 -2.86 -11.02 -8.01
CA TYR A 119 -2.97 -9.62 -7.64
C TYR A 119 -2.83 -8.70 -8.86
N ARG A 120 -1.85 -8.96 -9.74
CA ARG A 120 -1.69 -8.22 -10.99
C ARG A 120 -2.88 -8.40 -11.93
N ALA A 121 -3.33 -9.64 -12.13
CA ALA A 121 -4.47 -9.96 -12.99
C ALA A 121 -5.76 -9.30 -12.49
N ARG A 122 -6.02 -9.30 -11.18
CA ARG A 122 -7.16 -8.59 -10.58
C ARG A 122 -7.07 -7.09 -10.76
N LYS A 123 -5.87 -6.52 -10.69
CA LYS A 123 -5.66 -5.10 -10.97
C LYS A 123 -5.92 -4.77 -12.44
N GLU A 124 -5.49 -5.62 -13.36
CA GLU A 124 -5.81 -5.47 -14.78
C GLU A 124 -7.32 -5.58 -15.03
N LEU A 125 -7.99 -6.54 -14.37
CA LEU A 125 -9.44 -6.68 -14.44
C LEU A 125 -10.18 -5.46 -13.89
N SER A 126 -9.75 -4.89 -12.76
CA SER A 126 -10.36 -3.65 -12.24
C SER A 126 -10.19 -2.48 -13.20
N VAL A 127 -9.05 -2.38 -13.89
CA VAL A 127 -8.83 -1.35 -14.91
C VAL A 127 -9.72 -1.58 -16.14
N ALA A 128 -9.92 -2.83 -16.56
CA ALA A 128 -10.84 -3.16 -17.66
C ALA A 128 -12.29 -2.81 -17.31
N TRP A 129 -12.73 -3.09 -16.07
CA TRP A 129 -14.05 -2.67 -15.59
C TRP A 129 -14.20 -1.14 -15.50
N GLU A 130 -13.15 -0.43 -15.07
CA GLU A 130 -13.14 1.03 -15.05
C GLU A 130 -13.28 1.61 -16.47
N ARG A 131 -12.59 1.04 -17.46
CA ARG A 131 -12.73 1.43 -18.88
C ARG A 131 -14.13 1.16 -19.40
N LEU A 132 -14.67 -0.04 -19.20
CA LEU A 132 -16.03 -0.38 -19.60
C LEU A 132 -17.05 0.61 -19.02
N GLY A 133 -16.91 0.96 -17.73
CA GLY A 133 -17.76 1.96 -17.10
C GLY A 133 -17.56 3.37 -17.69
N GLY A 134 -16.33 3.74 -18.04
CA GLY A 134 -16.00 5.00 -18.71
C GLY A 134 -16.63 5.10 -20.11
N ASP A 135 -16.42 4.10 -20.95
CA ASP A 135 -16.96 4.02 -22.31
C ASP A 135 -18.48 4.12 -22.29
N ALA A 136 -19.14 3.40 -21.38
CA ALA A 136 -20.58 3.48 -21.21
C ALA A 136 -21.07 4.85 -20.73
N LEU A 137 -20.31 5.51 -19.85
CA LEU A 137 -20.66 6.84 -19.33
C LEU A 137 -20.53 7.93 -20.39
N ASP A 138 -19.55 7.80 -21.29
CA ASP A 138 -19.29 8.73 -22.38
C ASP A 138 -20.27 8.52 -23.56
N ASP A 139 -20.65 7.26 -23.85
CA ASP A 139 -21.61 6.93 -24.91
C ASP A 139 -23.08 7.25 -24.55
N ASP A 140 -23.47 7.14 -23.28
CA ASP A 140 -24.84 7.42 -22.86
C ASP A 140 -24.91 8.31 -21.61
N SER A 141 -24.99 9.62 -21.87
CA SER A 141 -25.20 10.63 -20.84
C SER A 141 -26.52 10.45 -20.05
N SER A 142 -27.48 9.68 -20.58
CA SER A 142 -28.78 9.43 -19.96
C SER A 142 -28.82 8.20 -19.05
N LEU A 143 -27.71 7.46 -18.89
CA LEU A 143 -27.61 6.37 -17.92
C LEU A 143 -27.88 6.87 -16.50
N THR A 144 -29.06 6.54 -15.98
CA THR A 144 -29.52 6.82 -14.60
C THR A 144 -29.22 5.63 -13.68
N VAL A 145 -28.01 5.11 -13.73
CA VAL A 145 -27.54 4.09 -12.78
C VAL A 145 -26.90 4.82 -11.59
N PRO A 146 -27.17 4.42 -10.32
CA PRO A 146 -26.58 5.08 -9.15
C PRO A 146 -25.05 5.19 -9.21
N ALA A 147 -24.37 4.19 -9.78
CA ALA A 147 -22.93 4.20 -9.99
C ALA A 147 -22.48 5.28 -11.00
N ALA A 148 -23.28 5.57 -12.03
CA ALA A 148 -23.00 6.62 -13.00
C ALA A 148 -23.14 8.01 -12.38
N GLU A 149 -24.15 8.23 -11.53
CA GLU A 149 -24.30 9.49 -10.79
C GLU A 149 -23.14 9.72 -9.82
N LEU A 150 -22.72 8.68 -9.09
CA LEU A 150 -21.55 8.74 -8.20
C LEU A 150 -20.26 9.06 -8.97
N ALA A 151 -20.06 8.47 -10.16
CA ALA A 151 -18.93 8.79 -11.00
C ALA A 151 -18.97 10.26 -11.46
N ARG A 152 -20.10 10.74 -11.98
CA ARG A 152 -20.26 12.16 -12.38
C ARG A 152 -20.00 13.12 -11.21
N ALA A 153 -20.54 12.82 -10.02
CA ALA A 153 -20.35 13.61 -8.82
C ALA A 153 -18.88 13.65 -8.37
N ALA A 154 -18.19 12.50 -8.39
CA ALA A 154 -16.77 12.40 -8.03
C ALA A 154 -15.87 13.15 -9.04
N ARG A 155 -16.18 13.08 -10.35
CA ARG A 155 -15.49 13.87 -11.39
C ARG A 155 -15.66 15.36 -11.16
N ALA A 156 -16.90 15.80 -10.90
CA ALA A 156 -17.19 17.21 -10.59
C ALA A 156 -16.46 17.68 -9.31
N ALA A 157 -16.39 16.84 -8.27
CA ALA A 157 -15.64 17.15 -7.06
C ALA A 157 -14.12 17.28 -7.30
N ALA A 158 -13.55 16.42 -8.16
CA ALA A 158 -12.14 16.50 -8.54
C ALA A 158 -11.84 17.80 -9.31
N LEU A 159 -12.70 18.17 -10.26
CA LEU A 159 -12.57 19.43 -11.01
C LEU A 159 -12.66 20.66 -10.10
N ARG A 160 -13.65 20.69 -9.20
CA ARG A 160 -13.77 21.78 -8.19
C ARG A 160 -12.51 21.89 -7.32
N ALA A 161 -11.98 20.77 -6.84
CA ALA A 161 -10.74 20.77 -6.05
C ALA A 161 -9.53 21.26 -6.85
N CYS A 162 -9.46 20.98 -8.16
CA CYS A 162 -8.43 21.51 -9.04
C CYS A 162 -8.59 23.03 -9.22
N GLU A 163 -9.79 23.50 -9.54
CA GLU A 163 -10.09 24.93 -9.68
C GLU A 163 -9.77 25.71 -8.40
N ASP A 164 -10.15 25.18 -7.23
CA ASP A 164 -9.88 25.82 -5.95
C ASP A 164 -8.39 25.86 -5.63
N ARG A 165 -7.65 24.80 -5.97
CA ARG A 165 -6.18 24.80 -5.88
C ARG A 165 -5.58 25.89 -6.75
N ASP A 166 -6.03 25.99 -8.00
CA ASP A 166 -5.48 26.93 -8.96
C ASP A 166 -5.83 28.38 -8.56
N ARG A 167 -7.05 28.63 -8.03
CA ARG A 167 -7.44 29.93 -7.43
C ARG A 167 -6.53 30.33 -6.27
N VAL A 168 -6.20 29.41 -5.38
CA VAL A 168 -5.31 29.68 -4.23
C VAL A 168 -3.86 29.93 -4.67
N LEU A 169 -3.41 29.29 -5.75
CA LEU A 169 -2.05 29.41 -6.26
C LEU A 169 -1.87 30.55 -7.28
N ALA A 170 -2.94 31.06 -7.88
CA ALA A 170 -2.91 32.11 -8.89
C ALA A 170 -2.14 33.37 -8.45
N PRO A 171 -2.28 33.91 -7.22
CA PRO A 171 -1.51 35.06 -6.75
C PRO A 171 0.00 34.81 -6.67
N TYR A 172 0.43 33.55 -6.72
CA TYR A 172 1.82 33.12 -6.57
C TYR A 172 2.43 32.55 -7.86
N GLY A 173 1.79 32.78 -9.01
CA GLY A 173 2.25 32.26 -10.29
C GLY A 173 2.20 30.73 -10.38
N GLY A 174 1.27 30.09 -9.66
CA GLY A 174 1.05 28.64 -9.72
C GLY A 174 1.88 27.80 -8.74
N ALA A 175 2.73 28.42 -7.90
CA ALA A 175 3.53 27.70 -6.90
C ALA A 175 3.51 28.41 -5.54
N ALA A 176 3.09 27.70 -4.49
CA ALA A 176 3.03 28.25 -3.14
C ALA A 176 4.41 28.45 -2.50
N LEU A 177 5.36 27.56 -2.79
CA LEU A 177 6.70 27.63 -2.22
C LEU A 177 7.70 28.23 -3.21
N PRO A 178 8.65 29.06 -2.73
CA PRO A 178 9.76 29.51 -3.55
C PRO A 178 10.55 28.30 -4.12
N PRO A 179 11.13 28.42 -5.32
CA PRO A 179 11.84 27.33 -5.97
C PRO A 179 12.97 26.72 -5.12
N GLY A 180 13.58 27.48 -4.20
CA GLY A 180 14.58 26.99 -3.25
C GLY A 180 14.04 25.94 -2.26
N MET A 181 12.85 26.17 -1.68
CA MET A 181 12.23 25.20 -0.75
C MET A 181 11.70 23.96 -1.47
N ALA A 182 11.25 24.11 -2.72
CA ALA A 182 10.81 22.99 -3.54
C ALA A 182 11.95 21.99 -3.85
N ARG A 183 13.22 22.46 -3.91
CA ARG A 183 14.39 21.59 -4.08
C ARG A 183 14.65 20.72 -2.84
N GLY A 184 14.62 21.30 -1.64
CA GLY A 184 14.82 20.55 -0.38
C GLY A 184 13.77 19.45 -0.16
N ALA A 185 12.50 19.70 -0.50
CA ALA A 185 11.46 18.67 -0.43
C ALA A 185 11.67 17.53 -1.44
N ARG A 186 12.22 17.82 -2.63
CA ARG A 186 12.57 16.79 -3.62
C ARG A 186 13.73 15.93 -3.12
N GLU A 187 14.76 16.53 -2.54
CA GLU A 187 15.91 15.82 -1.98
C GLU A 187 15.52 14.90 -0.83
N ALA A 188 14.68 15.35 0.10
CA ALA A 188 14.16 14.50 1.18
C ALA A 188 13.36 13.28 0.64
N ARG A 189 12.62 13.48 -0.47
CA ARG A 189 11.91 12.39 -1.15
C ARG A 189 12.87 11.41 -1.84
N HIS A 190 13.98 11.89 -2.39
CA HIS A 190 15.02 11.04 -2.95
C HIS A 190 15.73 10.21 -1.87
N LEU A 191 16.07 10.83 -0.73
CA LEU A 191 16.65 10.14 0.41
C LEU A 191 15.75 9.01 0.93
N THR A 192 14.47 9.31 1.16
CA THR A 192 13.50 8.29 1.63
C THR A 192 13.29 7.16 0.61
N LYS A 193 13.28 7.48 -0.69
CA LYS A 193 13.17 6.47 -1.75
C LYS A 193 14.41 5.57 -1.83
N SER A 194 15.61 6.14 -1.65
CA SER A 194 16.87 5.37 -1.62
C SER A 194 16.92 4.45 -0.40
N VAL A 195 16.56 4.94 0.78
CA VAL A 195 16.47 4.12 2.01
C VAL A 195 15.46 2.98 1.84
N ALA A 196 14.26 3.28 1.31
CA ALA A 196 13.24 2.26 1.08
C ALA A 196 13.65 1.22 0.01
N LYS A 197 14.44 1.63 -0.99
CA LYS A 197 14.99 0.74 -2.01
C LYS A 197 16.03 -0.21 -1.41
N GLU A 198 16.89 0.30 -0.52
CA GLU A 198 17.92 -0.51 0.16
C GLU A 198 17.30 -1.54 1.11
N VAL A 199 16.29 -1.13 1.88
CA VAL A 199 15.50 -2.02 2.74
C VAL A 199 14.78 -3.11 1.93
N ARG A 200 14.31 -2.77 0.72
CA ARG A 200 13.66 -3.73 -0.18
C ARG A 200 14.67 -4.62 -0.92
N GLY A 201 15.88 -4.14 -1.20
CA GLY A 201 16.97 -4.90 -1.81
C GLY A 201 17.54 -5.96 -0.87
N ALA A 202 17.53 -5.69 0.44
CA ALA A 202 17.97 -6.61 1.48
C ALA A 202 16.95 -7.70 1.85
N LEU A 203 16.10 -8.13 0.90
CA LEU A 203 15.01 -9.12 1.06
C LEU A 203 15.51 -10.58 1.26
N VAL A 204 16.50 -10.78 2.13
CA VAL A 204 16.56 -11.91 3.06
C VAL A 204 17.10 -11.36 4.39
N PRO A 205 16.37 -10.46 5.09
CA PRO A 205 16.71 -10.29 6.49
C PRO A 205 16.31 -11.62 7.13
N ARG A 206 17.30 -12.41 7.55
CA ARG A 206 17.08 -13.63 8.32
C ARG A 206 16.02 -13.29 9.36
N LEU A 207 14.93 -14.04 9.48
CA LEU A 207 13.89 -13.82 10.50
C LEU A 207 14.45 -13.40 11.89
N PRO A 208 15.61 -13.93 12.38
CA PRO A 208 16.25 -13.42 13.58
C PRO A 208 16.77 -11.98 13.51
N ALA A 209 17.16 -11.45 12.36
CA ALA A 209 17.52 -10.05 12.16
C ALA A 209 16.31 -9.12 12.15
N VAL A 210 15.15 -9.56 11.64
CA VAL A 210 13.90 -8.78 11.76
C VAL A 210 13.38 -8.79 13.19
N ALA A 211 13.45 -9.96 13.86
CA ALA A 211 13.15 -10.05 15.29
C ALA A 211 14.14 -9.23 16.12
N GLY A 212 15.44 -9.28 15.78
CA GLY A 212 16.50 -8.48 16.42
C GLY A 212 16.34 -6.98 16.15
N MET A 213 15.89 -6.58 14.96
CA MET A 213 15.52 -5.19 14.66
C MET A 213 14.23 -4.79 15.36
N GLY A 214 13.26 -5.69 15.53
CA GLY A 214 12.02 -5.42 16.27
C GLY A 214 12.27 -5.27 17.76
N VAL A 215 13.09 -6.15 18.33
CA VAL A 215 13.57 -6.07 19.72
C VAL A 215 14.50 -4.87 19.89
N GLY A 216 15.41 -4.61 18.95
CA GLY A 216 16.31 -3.46 18.96
C GLY A 216 15.57 -2.13 18.80
N TRP A 217 14.54 -2.07 17.93
CA TRP A 217 13.62 -0.94 17.81
C TRP A 217 12.83 -0.77 19.10
N TRP A 218 12.28 -1.85 19.67
CA TRP A 218 11.51 -1.78 20.91
C TRP A 218 12.38 -1.32 22.07
N VAL A 219 13.60 -1.85 22.20
CA VAL A 219 14.60 -1.41 23.19
C VAL A 219 14.98 0.05 22.94
N ALA A 220 15.24 0.45 21.69
CA ALA A 220 15.56 1.83 21.37
C ALA A 220 14.39 2.80 21.61
N ASN A 221 13.16 2.40 21.30
CA ASN A 221 11.96 3.22 21.49
C ASN A 221 11.51 3.28 22.96
N THR A 222 11.87 2.27 23.76
CA THR A 222 11.51 2.19 25.19
C THR A 222 12.62 2.77 26.07
N PHE A 223 13.89 2.76 25.62
CA PHE A 223 15.05 3.11 26.43
C PHE A 223 16.03 4.09 25.76
N THR A 224 15.81 4.53 24.53
CA THR A 224 16.69 5.50 23.82
C THR A 224 15.89 6.73 23.42
N ASP A 225 16.18 7.85 24.10
CA ASP A 225 15.73 9.17 23.66
C ASP A 225 16.32 9.45 22.27
N SER A 226 15.48 9.42 21.24
CA SER A 226 15.86 10.04 19.97
C SER A 226 15.93 11.56 20.16
N SER A 227 16.85 12.21 19.47
CA SER A 227 17.00 13.68 19.42
C SER A 227 15.69 14.42 19.10
N PHE A 228 14.67 13.75 18.56
CA PHE A 228 13.32 14.27 18.38
C PHE A 228 12.54 14.46 19.69
N SER A 229 12.69 13.55 20.65
CA SER A 229 12.18 13.68 22.02
C SER A 229 12.86 14.87 22.71
N ALA A 230 14.18 14.98 22.60
CA ALA A 230 14.94 16.14 23.11
C ALA A 230 14.52 17.47 22.43
N THR A 231 14.16 17.44 21.14
CA THR A 231 13.66 18.62 20.41
C THR A 231 12.24 18.99 20.87
N LEU A 232 11.36 18.00 21.09
CA LEU A 232 10.02 18.21 21.68
C LEU A 232 10.09 18.70 23.14
N HIS A 233 11.08 18.23 23.90
CA HIS A 233 11.41 18.73 25.24
C HIS A 233 11.93 20.17 25.18
N SER A 234 12.79 20.51 24.20
CA SER A 234 13.23 21.90 23.98
C SER A 234 12.09 22.85 23.57
N LEU A 235 10.98 22.29 23.07
CA LEU A 235 9.73 22.99 22.74
C LEU A 235 8.69 22.97 23.89
N GLY A 236 9.04 22.44 25.07
CA GLY A 236 8.19 22.50 26.27
C GLY A 236 7.05 21.48 26.33
N LEU A 237 7.06 20.43 25.49
CA LEU A 237 6.03 19.39 25.45
C LEU A 237 6.55 18.07 26.03
N GLY A 238 6.10 17.72 27.25
CA GLY A 238 6.28 16.39 27.87
C GLY A 238 6.98 16.39 29.23
N SER A 239 6.54 15.51 30.14
CA SER A 239 7.21 15.23 31.41
C SER A 239 8.42 14.28 31.20
N GLY A 240 9.49 14.52 31.95
CA GLY A 240 10.80 13.88 31.82
C GLY A 240 10.84 12.35 32.05
N PRO A 241 12.05 11.76 31.99
CA PRO A 241 12.27 10.33 31.76
C PRO A 241 11.70 9.46 32.89
N ARG A 242 10.98 8.39 32.54
CA ARG A 242 10.32 7.52 33.53
C ARG A 242 11.20 6.42 34.14
N TYR A 243 12.23 5.88 33.49
CA TYR A 243 13.10 4.85 34.09
C TYR A 243 14.49 4.78 33.46
N ALA A 244 15.54 5.02 34.25
CA ALA A 244 16.89 4.55 33.95
C ALA A 244 17.00 3.10 34.44
N VAL A 245 17.33 2.17 33.53
CA VAL A 245 17.46 0.74 33.87
C VAL A 245 18.63 0.56 34.84
N THR A 246 18.36 0.03 36.03
CA THR A 246 19.42 -0.24 37.01
C THR A 246 20.24 -1.46 36.59
N THR A 247 21.49 -1.56 37.04
CA THR A 247 22.39 -2.70 36.73
C THR A 247 21.78 -4.05 37.12
N GLU A 248 20.96 -4.07 38.18
CA GLU A 248 20.23 -5.24 38.66
C GLU A 248 19.11 -5.67 37.69
N GLN A 249 18.38 -4.70 37.10
CA GLN A 249 17.38 -4.97 36.07
C GLN A 249 18.01 -5.50 34.78
N TYR A 250 19.22 -5.01 34.42
CA TYR A 250 19.97 -5.54 33.28
C TYR A 250 20.38 -7.00 33.49
N GLN A 251 20.86 -7.35 34.68
CA GLN A 251 21.21 -8.74 35.02
C GLN A 251 19.99 -9.67 35.00
N LEU A 252 18.85 -9.20 35.53
CA LEU A 252 17.58 -9.92 35.44
C LEU A 252 17.14 -10.14 33.99
N MET A 253 17.19 -9.10 33.15
CA MET A 253 16.88 -9.23 31.72
C MET A 253 17.82 -10.19 31.00
N HIS A 254 19.13 -10.12 31.28
CA HIS A 254 20.11 -11.01 30.67
C HIS A 254 19.86 -12.49 31.01
N PHE A 255 19.39 -12.78 32.23
CA PHE A 255 19.02 -14.14 32.64
C PHE A 255 17.71 -14.62 31.99
N TRP A 256 16.65 -13.80 32.01
CA TRP A 256 15.32 -14.22 31.54
C TRP A 256 15.14 -14.17 30.03
N MET A 257 15.83 -13.26 29.33
CA MET A 257 15.66 -13.08 27.88
C MET A 257 16.00 -14.34 27.06
N PRO A 258 17.11 -15.07 27.31
CA PRO A 258 17.39 -16.31 26.61
C PRO A 258 16.34 -17.41 26.89
N ILE A 259 15.85 -17.50 28.12
CA ILE A 259 14.82 -18.48 28.52
C ILE A 259 13.50 -18.16 27.82
N ALA A 260 13.08 -16.90 27.84
CA ALA A 260 11.88 -16.44 27.15
C ALA A 260 12.01 -16.66 25.64
N ALA A 261 13.16 -16.31 25.04
CA ALA A 261 13.42 -16.55 23.62
C ALA A 261 13.34 -18.04 23.27
N ALA A 262 13.99 -18.92 24.05
CA ALA A 262 13.95 -20.35 23.84
C ALA A 262 12.54 -20.93 23.98
N ALA A 263 11.78 -20.51 24.99
CA ALA A 263 10.38 -20.90 25.18
C ALA A 263 9.51 -20.44 24.00
N THR A 264 9.71 -19.21 23.53
CA THR A 264 8.98 -18.67 22.38
C THR A 264 9.34 -19.42 21.09
N CYS A 265 10.62 -19.70 20.86
CA CYS A 265 11.09 -20.49 19.72
C CYS A 265 10.54 -21.92 19.75
N SER A 266 10.52 -22.58 20.91
CA SER A 266 9.96 -23.92 21.08
C SER A 266 8.45 -23.94 20.82
N TYR A 267 7.71 -22.97 21.39
CA TYR A 267 6.28 -22.82 21.15
C TYR A 267 5.98 -22.58 19.66
N LEU A 268 6.69 -21.65 19.03
CA LEU A 268 6.53 -21.36 17.60
C LEU A 268 6.87 -22.58 16.73
N GLY A 269 7.95 -23.31 17.05
CA GLY A 269 8.34 -24.53 16.36
C GLY A 269 7.28 -25.63 16.45
N SER A 270 6.76 -25.89 17.66
CA SER A 270 5.70 -26.89 17.87
C SER A 270 4.40 -26.51 17.14
N ARG A 271 4.03 -25.22 17.16
CA ARG A 271 2.84 -24.72 16.47
C ARG A 271 2.99 -24.77 14.96
N LEU A 272 4.17 -24.41 14.44
CA LEU A 272 4.48 -24.49 13.02
C LEU A 272 4.44 -25.95 12.53
N GLY A 273 5.02 -26.88 13.29
CA GLY A 273 4.98 -28.30 12.98
C GLY A 273 3.56 -28.89 12.99
N ALA A 274 2.69 -28.44 13.91
CA ALA A 274 1.28 -28.82 13.92
C ALA A 274 0.53 -28.29 12.68
N LEU A 275 0.77 -27.02 12.31
CA LEU A 275 0.17 -26.41 11.11
C LEU A 275 0.61 -27.09 9.83
N ILE A 276 1.90 -27.44 9.71
CA ILE A 276 2.44 -28.16 8.56
C ILE A 276 1.78 -29.54 8.45
N ARG A 277 1.71 -30.31 9.55
CA ARG A 277 1.05 -31.62 9.55
C ARG A 277 -0.43 -31.53 9.17
N ALA A 278 -1.18 -30.61 9.76
CA ALA A 278 -2.59 -30.41 9.42
C ALA A 278 -2.81 -30.04 7.95
N ARG A 279 -1.84 -29.35 7.33
CA ARG A 279 -1.96 -28.87 5.95
C ARG A 279 -1.51 -29.88 4.91
N TYR A 280 -0.44 -30.64 5.19
CA TYR A 280 0.20 -31.57 4.23
C TYR A 280 -0.09 -33.05 4.50
N GLN A 281 -0.60 -33.44 5.66
CA GLN A 281 -0.98 -34.81 5.98
C GLN A 281 -2.48 -34.90 6.33
N PRO A 282 -3.38 -35.02 5.34
CA PRO A 282 -4.79 -35.26 5.61
C PRO A 282 -4.96 -36.69 6.15
N GLY A 283 -5.03 -36.84 7.49
CA GLY A 283 -5.32 -38.13 8.13
C GLY A 283 -4.80 -38.32 9.56
N SER A 284 -3.85 -37.51 10.06
CA SER A 284 -3.34 -37.69 11.43
C SER A 284 -4.20 -37.01 12.51
N ALA A 285 -5.28 -36.33 12.13
CA ALA A 285 -6.15 -35.58 13.04
C ALA A 285 -7.37 -36.42 13.49
N ALA A 286 -7.19 -37.69 13.84
CA ALA A 286 -8.15 -38.48 14.63
C ALA A 286 -7.55 -39.84 15.04
N LYS A 287 -6.57 -39.82 15.94
CA LYS A 287 -6.35 -40.92 16.90
C LYS A 287 -6.01 -40.27 18.24
N LYS A 288 -7.06 -39.88 18.96
CA LYS A 288 -7.03 -39.80 20.42
C LYS A 288 -7.60 -41.11 20.93
#